data_AF-A0A0D0A7L0-F1
#
_entry.id   AF-A0A0D0A7L0-F1
#
_cell.length_a   1.000
_cell.length_b   1.000
_cell.length_c   1.000
_cell.angle_alpha   90.00
_cell.angle_beta   90.00
_cell.angle_gamma   90.00
#
_symmetry.space_group_name_H-M   'P 1'
#
loop_
_entity.id
_entity.type
_entity.pdbx_description
1 polymer ?
#
loop_
_entity_poly.entity_id
_entity_poly.type
_entity_poly.pdbx_seq_one_letter_code
_entity_poly.pdbx_strand_id
1 'polypeptide(L)'
;SRLPAVPPLKRRKLEIPFRTERKCAKERRADDRRMALEAIEKLLKSKKTNFVSGPDGLQAKRARTIQSHLALIVKRGHSSIEASERAAESHGFAAAWGGRQLRSWTHNWVSKRELPQSLTGRHTKVYSLLDDPAVAAELRTYVRSNKWAINPEKLAEFSKSKLIPSEAEKYLHTIVNDEMPRGLKQYMELELFPRIHLKIGRGISLVTARRWLHREGFRYSSHKKGLYFDGHDRPDVVSYRQEHFLPMMKEYERRLVRYVVGDVESELKDPNCNFVERRLVLCAHDEMTAQSNDATDKYWVFEDQFKLRKKGVGRGLHRSDVICSTVGHLVDAGESMEYGKNHEGYWNGEMFVKQLNEKIIPTFERIHGPGYQALFLIDNSQGHSAYAEDALLVSRMNINPAGKQARMRNGWFMRDGIRVEQDMVFPPDHPQFPNEPKGVKTILVERGLHQPRLRGKCASKCNTDATACCNKHILELQPDFQQQKSHIQESIEKAGHLCIFLPKFHCELNFIEYFWGKVKKYLRDNCDGTFETLKKNMPLAMQSVQLHTIRLWEHRMHRWMEAYRTGLGTKDAQFQVKQFSSTKYKSHRRVPEA
;
A
#
# COMPACT_ATOMS: atom_id res chain seq x y z
N SER A 1 57.47 -76.20 23.87
CA SER A 1 58.09 -75.29 24.85
C SER A 1 57.86 -73.83 24.44
N ARG A 2 56.76 -73.22 24.90
CA ARG A 2 56.58 -71.77 24.88
C ARG A 2 56.13 -71.37 26.28
N LEU A 3 57.02 -70.74 27.02
CA LEU A 3 56.73 -70.19 28.35
C LEU A 3 55.63 -69.12 28.23
N PRO A 4 54.67 -69.05 29.17
CA PRO A 4 53.67 -68.00 29.19
C PRO A 4 54.30 -66.64 29.53
N ALA A 5 53.95 -65.62 28.75
CA ALA A 5 54.41 -64.25 28.93
C ALA A 5 53.88 -63.66 30.25
N VAL A 6 54.79 -63.08 31.04
CA VAL A 6 54.48 -62.42 32.31
C VAL A 6 53.59 -61.19 32.05
N PRO A 7 52.44 -61.04 32.74
CA PRO A 7 51.57 -59.87 32.58
C PRO A 7 52.26 -58.59 33.10
N PRO A 8 52.02 -57.43 32.46
CA PRO A 8 52.69 -56.18 32.83
C PRO A 8 52.29 -55.74 34.25
N LEU A 9 53.28 -55.33 35.05
CA LEU A 9 53.09 -54.86 36.42
C LEU A 9 52.10 -53.68 36.48
N LYS A 10 51.04 -53.83 37.29
CA LYS A 10 49.92 -52.86 37.46
C LYS A 10 50.33 -51.47 37.98
N ARG A 11 51.59 -51.25 38.39
CA ARG A 11 52.09 -49.94 38.87
C ARG A 11 53.54 -49.74 38.42
N ARG A 12 53.74 -48.89 37.41
CA ARG A 12 55.04 -48.28 37.12
C ARG A 12 55.32 -47.21 38.18
N LYS A 13 56.52 -47.23 38.77
CA LYS A 13 57.03 -46.10 39.55
C LYS A 13 57.25 -44.95 38.56
N LEU A 14 56.46 -43.88 38.65
CA LEU A 14 56.66 -42.69 37.82
C LEU A 14 58.07 -42.15 38.09
N GLU A 15 58.83 -41.83 37.03
CA GLU A 15 60.19 -41.26 37.15
C GLU A 15 60.20 -39.94 37.94
N ILE A 16 59.06 -39.25 37.97
CA ILE A 16 58.83 -38.03 38.74
C ILE A 16 57.74 -38.30 39.80
N PRO A 17 57.97 -37.95 41.08
CA PRO A 17 56.93 -38.05 42.10
C PRO A 17 55.68 -37.26 41.71
N PHE A 18 54.49 -37.85 41.86
CA PHE A 18 53.20 -37.22 41.54
C PHE A 18 53.01 -35.83 42.17
N ARG A 19 53.58 -35.60 43.36
CA ARG A 19 53.57 -34.29 44.03
C ARG A 19 54.34 -33.23 43.25
N THR A 20 55.49 -33.60 42.68
CA THR A 20 56.34 -32.72 41.85
C THR A 20 55.65 -32.42 40.52
N GLU A 21 55.09 -33.45 39.86
CA GLU A 21 54.31 -33.28 38.63
C GLU A 21 53.10 -32.37 38.83
N ARG A 22 52.35 -32.56 39.93
CA ARG A 22 51.20 -31.72 40.29
C ARG A 22 51.60 -30.28 40.58
N LYS A 23 52.78 -30.05 41.20
CA LYS A 23 53.31 -28.71 41.46
C LYS A 23 53.69 -28.02 40.14
N CYS A 24 54.46 -28.68 39.28
CA CYS A 24 54.82 -28.17 37.95
C CYS A 24 53.57 -27.93 37.08
N ALA A 25 52.55 -28.79 37.13
CA ALA A 25 51.28 -28.59 36.43
C ALA A 25 50.44 -27.43 37.01
N LYS A 26 50.59 -27.09 38.29
CA LYS A 26 49.95 -25.93 38.90
C LYS A 26 50.66 -24.64 38.48
N GLU A 27 51.99 -24.65 38.45
CA GLU A 27 52.83 -23.54 37.99
C GLU A 27 52.58 -23.24 36.51
N ARG A 28 52.65 -24.25 35.63
CA ARG A 28 52.31 -24.10 34.20
C ARG A 28 50.92 -23.49 33.97
N ARG A 29 49.90 -23.98 34.68
CA ARG A 29 48.54 -23.41 34.58
C ARG A 29 48.45 -21.98 35.07
N ALA A 30 49.27 -21.58 36.04
CA ALA A 30 49.32 -20.20 36.50
C ALA A 30 49.98 -19.31 35.44
N ASP A 31 51.06 -19.78 34.81
CA ASP A 31 51.75 -19.09 33.72
C ASP A 31 50.87 -18.94 32.48
N ASP A 32 50.18 -20.01 32.06
CA ASP A 32 49.25 -19.98 30.93
C ASP A 32 48.15 -18.93 31.12
N ARG A 33 47.61 -18.82 32.34
CA ARG A 33 46.59 -17.82 32.70
C ARG A 33 47.14 -16.41 32.74
N ARG A 34 48.38 -16.23 33.19
CA ARG A 34 49.09 -14.95 33.20
C ARG A 34 49.31 -14.45 31.78
N MET A 35 49.86 -15.30 30.92
CA MET A 35 50.07 -15.00 29.49
C MET A 35 48.74 -14.74 28.77
N ALA A 36 47.69 -15.51 29.10
CA ALA A 36 46.36 -15.30 28.54
C ALA A 36 45.75 -13.95 28.97
N LEU A 37 46.00 -13.51 30.20
CA LEU A 37 45.55 -12.22 30.71
C LEU A 37 46.27 -11.06 30.01
N GLU A 38 47.59 -11.14 29.88
CA GLU A 38 48.38 -10.13 29.15
C GLU A 38 47.94 -10.03 27.68
N ALA A 39 47.72 -11.19 27.03
CA ALA A 39 47.27 -11.24 25.65
C ALA A 39 45.88 -10.59 25.46
N ILE A 40 44.92 -10.84 26.36
CA ILE A 40 43.57 -10.25 26.22
C ILE A 40 43.55 -8.76 26.59
N GLU A 41 44.38 -8.33 27.54
CA GLU A 41 44.57 -6.91 27.86
C GLU A 41 45.17 -6.17 26.66
N LYS A 42 46.17 -6.75 25.97
CA LYS A 42 46.74 -6.19 24.73
C LYS A 42 45.72 -6.14 23.60
N LEU A 43 44.91 -7.20 23.44
CA LEU A 43 43.86 -7.28 22.42
C LEU A 43 42.78 -6.21 22.63
N LEU A 44 42.36 -5.97 23.87
CA LEU A 44 41.36 -4.94 24.23
C LEU A 44 41.91 -3.50 24.11
N LYS A 45 43.20 -3.27 24.35
CA LYS A 45 43.84 -1.95 24.20
C LYS A 45 44.16 -1.56 22.76
N SER A 46 44.32 -2.54 21.87
CA SER A 46 44.70 -2.30 20.48
C SER A 46 43.58 -1.63 19.69
N LYS A 47 43.85 -0.42 19.15
CA LYS A 47 42.95 0.28 18.21
C LYS A 47 42.77 -0.46 16.87
N LYS A 48 43.62 -1.46 16.58
CA LYS A 48 43.56 -2.28 15.35
C LYS A 48 42.67 -3.53 15.50
N THR A 49 42.16 -3.82 16.70
CA THR A 49 41.34 -5.02 16.94
C THR A 49 39.90 -4.80 16.45
N ASN A 50 39.49 -5.58 15.46
CA ASN A 50 38.13 -5.56 14.93
C ASN A 50 37.29 -6.67 15.58
N PHE A 51 36.48 -6.31 16.57
CA PHE A 51 35.47 -7.23 17.12
C PHE A 51 34.28 -7.38 16.18
N VAL A 52 33.70 -8.57 16.13
CA VAL A 52 32.42 -8.82 15.44
C VAL A 52 31.36 -7.90 16.05
N SER A 53 30.74 -7.08 15.20
CA SER A 53 29.74 -6.05 15.56
C SER A 53 30.30 -4.83 16.32
N GLY A 54 31.61 -4.56 16.22
CA GLY A 54 32.23 -3.35 16.75
C GLY A 54 32.65 -3.42 18.23
N PRO A 55 33.25 -2.35 18.78
CA PRO A 55 33.84 -2.32 20.12
C PRO A 55 32.83 -2.53 21.28
N ASP A 56 31.55 -2.28 21.01
CA ASP A 56 30.43 -2.53 21.94
C ASP A 56 29.61 -3.78 21.60
N GLY A 57 30.09 -4.57 20.62
CA GLY A 57 29.45 -5.82 20.21
C GLY A 57 29.57 -6.94 21.24
N LEU A 58 28.77 -7.99 21.06
CA LEU A 58 28.72 -9.14 21.97
C LEU A 58 30.08 -9.83 22.15
N GLN A 59 30.89 -9.90 21.08
CA GLN A 59 32.22 -10.52 21.16
C GLN A 59 33.20 -9.67 22.01
N ALA A 60 33.15 -8.35 21.88
CA ALA A 60 33.93 -7.42 22.71
C ALA A 60 33.51 -7.48 24.18
N LYS A 61 32.19 -7.57 24.44
CA LYS A 61 31.63 -7.77 25.77
C LYS A 61 32.14 -9.07 26.40
N ARG A 62 32.10 -10.19 25.66
CA ARG A 62 32.64 -11.48 26.11
C ARG A 62 34.15 -11.41 26.39
N ALA A 63 34.92 -10.72 25.55
CA ALA A 63 36.36 -10.53 25.76
C ALA A 63 36.66 -9.76 27.07
N ARG A 64 35.91 -8.67 27.34
CA ARG A 64 35.98 -7.93 28.61
C ARG A 64 35.64 -8.83 29.81
N THR A 65 34.63 -9.68 29.68
CA THR A 65 34.26 -10.63 30.75
C THR A 65 35.35 -11.68 31.01
N ILE A 66 36.00 -12.20 29.96
CA ILE A 66 37.15 -13.13 30.08
C ILE A 66 38.33 -12.43 30.77
N GLN A 67 38.62 -11.19 30.41
CA GLN A 67 39.66 -10.38 31.04
C GLN A 67 39.38 -10.21 32.55
N SER A 68 38.16 -9.83 32.93
CA SER A 68 37.78 -9.71 34.35
C SER A 68 37.91 -11.04 35.11
N HIS A 69 37.49 -12.16 34.51
CA HIS A 69 37.63 -13.48 35.11
C HIS A 69 39.10 -13.89 35.32
N LEU A 70 39.95 -13.70 34.32
CA LEU A 70 41.39 -13.99 34.44
C LEU A 70 42.08 -13.07 35.45
N ALA A 71 41.72 -11.78 35.50
CA ALA A 71 42.25 -10.85 36.48
C ALA A 71 41.88 -11.23 37.92
N LEU A 72 40.65 -11.67 38.16
CA LEU A 72 40.22 -12.16 39.48
C LEU A 72 40.99 -13.42 39.92
N ILE A 73 41.31 -14.32 39.00
CA ILE A 73 42.10 -15.52 39.30
C ILE A 73 43.59 -15.18 39.53
N VAL A 74 44.20 -14.43 38.60
CA VAL A 74 45.66 -14.22 38.56
C VAL A 74 46.09 -13.13 39.55
N LYS A 75 45.36 -12.01 39.61
CA LYS A 75 45.75 -10.84 40.43
C LYS A 75 45.17 -10.88 41.84
N ARG A 76 44.04 -11.57 42.05
CA ARG A 76 43.31 -11.59 43.34
C ARG A 76 43.16 -12.97 43.97
N GLY A 77 43.65 -14.04 43.34
CA GLY A 77 43.66 -15.38 43.92
C GLY A 77 42.29 -16.04 44.11
N HIS A 78 41.22 -15.52 43.50
CA HIS A 78 39.89 -16.12 43.61
C HIS A 78 39.81 -17.51 42.97
N SER A 79 38.90 -18.34 43.47
CA SER A 79 38.58 -19.62 42.82
C SER A 79 37.96 -19.38 41.44
N SER A 80 38.16 -20.28 40.49
CA SER A 80 37.64 -20.08 39.12
C SER A 80 36.11 -20.04 39.06
N ILE A 81 35.40 -20.71 39.98
CA ILE A 81 33.94 -20.67 40.01
C ILE A 81 33.48 -19.29 40.47
N GLU A 82 33.94 -18.85 41.65
CA GLU A 82 33.60 -17.55 42.22
C GLU A 82 33.99 -16.39 41.29
N ALA A 83 35.20 -16.43 40.74
CA ALA A 83 35.70 -15.42 39.80
C ALA A 83 34.83 -15.34 38.52
N SER A 84 34.34 -16.48 38.03
CA SER A 84 33.52 -16.51 36.81
C SER A 84 32.11 -15.98 37.03
N GLU A 85 31.51 -16.23 38.19
CA GLU A 85 30.14 -15.78 38.49
C GLU A 85 30.12 -14.27 38.71
N ARG A 86 31.09 -13.75 39.47
CA ARG A 86 31.28 -12.30 39.69
C ARG A 86 31.60 -11.55 38.39
N ALA A 87 32.48 -12.10 37.56
CA ALA A 87 32.78 -11.50 36.26
C ALA A 87 31.55 -11.51 35.34
N ALA A 88 30.80 -12.62 35.27
CA ALA A 88 29.58 -12.70 34.48
C ALA A 88 28.54 -11.65 34.90
N GLU A 89 28.27 -11.54 36.20
CA GLU A 89 27.30 -10.58 36.76
C GLU A 89 27.72 -9.14 36.51
N SER A 90 28.98 -8.79 36.75
CA SER A 90 29.50 -7.42 36.53
C SER A 90 29.39 -6.94 35.08
N HIS A 91 29.35 -7.87 34.12
CA HIS A 91 29.16 -7.57 32.70
C HIS A 91 27.72 -7.85 32.25
N GLY A 92 26.75 -8.01 33.15
CA GLY A 92 25.33 -8.17 32.82
C GLY A 92 24.98 -9.51 32.16
N PHE A 93 25.71 -10.58 32.49
CA PHE A 93 25.30 -11.97 32.24
C PHE A 93 24.74 -12.59 33.52
N ALA A 94 23.94 -13.66 33.39
CA ALA A 94 23.47 -14.41 34.56
C ALA A 94 24.65 -15.02 35.34
N ALA A 95 24.70 -14.84 36.67
CA ALA A 95 25.82 -15.30 37.49
C ALA A 95 26.14 -16.80 37.29
N ALA A 96 25.16 -17.68 37.55
CA ALA A 96 25.38 -19.13 37.47
C ALA A 96 25.56 -19.67 36.03
N TRP A 97 24.62 -19.37 35.12
CA TRP A 97 24.68 -19.87 33.74
C TRP A 97 25.77 -19.17 32.92
N GLY A 98 25.88 -17.85 33.04
CA GLY A 98 26.94 -17.05 32.43
C GLY A 98 28.32 -17.41 32.97
N GLY A 99 28.45 -17.67 34.28
CA GLY A 99 29.69 -18.18 34.89
C GLY A 99 30.13 -19.53 34.29
N ARG A 100 29.19 -20.46 34.09
CA ARG A 100 29.48 -21.74 33.38
C ARG A 100 29.99 -21.50 31.96
N GLN A 101 29.33 -20.64 31.20
CA GLN A 101 29.76 -20.30 29.83
C GLN A 101 31.12 -19.61 29.82
N LEU A 102 31.36 -18.68 30.75
CA LEU A 102 32.59 -17.93 30.87
C LEU A 102 33.79 -18.82 31.18
N ARG A 103 33.63 -19.87 32.00
CA ARG A 103 34.70 -20.87 32.24
C ARG A 103 35.09 -21.59 30.95
N SER A 104 34.11 -21.97 30.12
CA SER A 104 34.36 -22.57 28.81
C SER A 104 35.08 -21.58 27.87
N TRP A 105 34.60 -20.34 27.78
CA TRP A 105 35.24 -19.30 26.96
C TRP A 105 36.67 -19.01 27.41
N THR A 106 36.89 -18.94 28.72
CA THR A 106 38.22 -18.71 29.30
C THR A 106 39.14 -19.89 29.04
N HIS A 107 38.64 -21.12 29.10
CA HIS A 107 39.43 -22.31 28.74
C HIS A 107 39.86 -22.28 27.26
N ASN A 108 38.95 -21.94 26.35
CA ASN A 108 39.27 -21.79 24.92
C ASN A 108 40.26 -20.65 24.68
N TRP A 109 40.12 -19.53 25.39
CA TRP A 109 41.05 -18.42 25.30
C TRP A 109 42.45 -18.79 25.83
N VAL A 110 42.52 -19.48 26.97
CA VAL A 110 43.79 -19.93 27.57
C VAL A 110 44.50 -20.97 26.71
N SER A 111 43.76 -21.88 26.06
CA SER A 111 44.34 -22.95 25.24
C SER A 111 44.62 -22.54 23.79
N LYS A 112 43.74 -21.77 23.15
CA LYS A 112 43.78 -21.49 21.69
C LYS A 112 43.88 -20.02 21.31
N ARG A 113 43.74 -19.09 22.28
CA ARG A 113 43.64 -17.63 22.02
C ARG A 113 42.47 -17.26 21.09
N GLU A 114 41.38 -18.03 21.16
CA GLU A 114 40.18 -17.81 20.36
C GLU A 114 39.07 -17.15 21.20
N LEU A 115 38.42 -16.11 20.67
CA LEU A 115 37.27 -15.48 21.30
C LEU A 115 35.96 -16.19 20.93
N PRO A 116 35.01 -16.33 21.87
CA PRO A 116 33.73 -17.00 21.64
C PRO A 116 32.87 -16.27 20.58
N GLN A 117 32.61 -16.94 19.46
CA GLN A 117 31.71 -16.45 18.41
C GLN A 117 30.24 -16.68 18.76
N SER A 118 29.34 -15.94 18.12
CA SER A 118 27.89 -16.15 18.26
C SER A 118 27.44 -17.36 17.45
N LEU A 119 26.64 -18.24 18.05
CA LEU A 119 25.96 -19.33 17.33
C LEU A 119 24.57 -18.91 16.83
N THR A 120 24.13 -17.70 17.15
CA THR A 120 22.85 -17.16 16.70
C THR A 120 22.84 -17.11 15.17
N GLY A 121 21.89 -17.83 14.54
CA GLY A 121 21.76 -17.92 13.09
C GLY A 121 22.39 -19.16 12.43
N ARG A 122 23.10 -20.03 13.18
CA ARG A 122 23.69 -21.27 12.63
C ARG A 122 22.79 -22.51 12.72
N HIS A 123 21.56 -22.37 13.25
CA HIS A 123 20.57 -23.44 13.16
C HIS A 123 19.84 -23.35 11.83
N THR A 124 20.20 -24.19 10.88
CA THR A 124 19.40 -24.42 9.67
C THR A 124 18.04 -24.93 10.11
N LYS A 125 16.98 -24.10 10.03
CA LYS A 125 15.62 -24.57 10.17
C LYS A 125 15.26 -25.26 8.86
N VAL A 126 15.33 -26.58 8.84
CA VAL A 126 15.34 -27.37 7.59
C VAL A 126 14.00 -27.34 6.88
N TYR A 127 12.87 -27.21 7.58
CA TYR A 127 11.54 -27.09 6.97
C TYR A 127 10.52 -26.78 8.07
N SER A 128 9.50 -25.97 7.78
CA SER A 128 8.37 -25.69 8.68
C SER A 128 7.09 -25.89 7.88
N LEU A 129 6.19 -26.74 8.37
CA LEU A 129 4.87 -26.96 7.75
C LEU A 129 4.09 -25.64 7.58
N LEU A 130 4.30 -24.68 8.49
CA LEU A 130 3.68 -23.36 8.41
C LEU A 130 4.25 -22.47 7.31
N ASP A 131 5.34 -22.88 6.68
CA ASP A 131 6.01 -22.18 5.57
C ASP A 131 5.63 -22.83 4.22
N ASP A 132 4.88 -23.94 4.23
CA ASP A 132 4.31 -24.53 3.02
C ASP A 132 3.25 -23.59 2.41
N PRO A 133 3.35 -23.24 1.10
CA PRO A 133 2.45 -22.28 0.48
C PRO A 133 0.97 -22.69 0.49
N ALA A 134 0.66 -23.98 0.35
CA ALA A 134 -0.71 -24.48 0.32
C ALA A 134 -1.33 -24.44 1.72
N VAL A 135 -0.58 -24.92 2.72
CA VAL A 135 -0.98 -24.83 4.13
C VAL A 135 -1.16 -23.36 4.54
N ALA A 136 -0.22 -22.49 4.18
CA ALA A 136 -0.32 -21.07 4.50
C ALA A 136 -1.55 -20.41 3.86
N ALA A 137 -1.89 -20.75 2.61
CA ALA A 137 -3.08 -20.25 1.93
C ALA A 137 -4.38 -20.73 2.62
N GLU A 138 -4.47 -22.00 2.99
CA GLU A 138 -5.63 -22.56 3.70
C GLU A 138 -5.83 -21.90 5.06
N LEU A 139 -4.76 -21.75 5.85
CA LEU A 139 -4.79 -21.07 7.14
C LEU A 139 -5.23 -19.60 7.01
N ARG A 140 -4.80 -18.88 5.96
CA ARG A 140 -5.27 -17.51 5.69
C ARG A 140 -6.77 -17.49 5.39
N THR A 141 -7.27 -18.44 4.62
CA THR A 141 -8.71 -18.57 4.30
C THR A 141 -9.51 -18.83 5.57
N TYR A 142 -9.10 -19.81 6.37
CA TYR A 142 -9.73 -20.10 7.67
C TYR A 142 -9.79 -18.86 8.56
N VAL A 143 -8.68 -18.12 8.70
CA VAL A 143 -8.63 -16.92 9.54
C VAL A 143 -9.56 -15.81 9.02
N ARG A 144 -9.76 -15.69 7.70
CA ARG A 144 -10.63 -14.66 7.11
C ARG A 144 -12.12 -15.01 7.15
N SER A 145 -12.44 -16.30 7.05
CA SER A 145 -13.82 -16.77 6.98
C SER A 145 -14.48 -16.94 8.35
N ASN A 146 -13.70 -17.01 9.42
CA ASN A 146 -14.21 -17.14 10.78
C ASN A 146 -14.47 -15.76 11.42
N LYS A 147 -15.60 -15.64 12.11
CA LYS A 147 -15.95 -14.44 12.88
C LYS A 147 -15.29 -14.51 14.25
N TRP A 148 -14.43 -13.55 14.56
CA TRP A 148 -13.65 -13.49 15.79
C TRP A 148 -14.29 -12.50 16.76
N ALA A 149 -15.10 -13.00 17.68
CA ALA A 149 -15.66 -12.26 18.83
C ALA A 149 -16.54 -13.20 19.67
N ILE A 150 -16.00 -13.74 20.75
CA ILE A 150 -16.75 -14.66 21.64
C ILE A 150 -17.93 -13.95 22.34
N ASN A 151 -17.89 -12.62 22.49
CA ASN A 151 -18.96 -11.83 23.10
C ASN A 151 -19.70 -10.98 22.03
N PRO A 152 -20.90 -11.40 21.60
CA PRO A 152 -21.71 -10.69 20.59
C PRO A 152 -22.18 -9.30 21.04
N GLU A 153 -22.41 -9.10 22.34
CA GLU A 153 -22.83 -7.82 22.90
C GLU A 153 -21.68 -6.80 22.85
N LYS A 154 -20.48 -7.19 23.29
CA LYS A 154 -19.27 -6.36 23.16
C LYS A 154 -18.90 -6.10 21.71
N LEU A 155 -19.10 -7.06 20.80
CA LEU A 155 -18.93 -6.84 19.37
C LEU A 155 -19.95 -5.82 18.83
N ALA A 156 -21.21 -5.90 19.26
CA ALA A 156 -22.25 -4.96 18.86
C ALA A 156 -21.98 -3.54 19.40
N GLU A 157 -21.47 -3.42 20.63
CA GLU A 157 -21.05 -2.14 21.22
C GLU A 157 -19.80 -1.58 20.54
N PHE A 158 -18.81 -2.42 20.23
CA PHE A 158 -17.63 -2.06 19.44
C PHE A 158 -18.02 -1.56 18.04
N SER A 159 -18.87 -2.32 17.34
CA SER A 159 -19.32 -2.00 15.98
C SER A 159 -20.15 -0.71 15.95
N LYS A 160 -20.87 -0.41 17.04
CA LYS A 160 -21.61 0.84 17.24
C LYS A 160 -20.75 1.98 17.79
N SER A 161 -19.43 1.80 17.94
CA SER A 161 -18.48 2.76 18.51
C SER A 161 -18.90 3.27 19.91
N LYS A 162 -19.57 2.43 20.70
CA LYS A 162 -20.03 2.74 22.05
C LYS A 162 -18.98 2.43 23.14
N LEU A 163 -17.94 1.66 22.80
CA LEU A 163 -16.85 1.36 23.71
C LEU A 163 -15.90 2.55 23.85
N ILE A 164 -15.47 2.80 25.08
CA ILE A 164 -14.42 3.77 25.40
C ILE A 164 -13.10 3.28 24.75
N PRO A 165 -12.25 4.16 24.19
CA PRO A 165 -11.05 3.75 23.44
C PRO A 165 -10.13 2.74 24.14
N SER A 166 -9.96 2.87 25.46
CA SER A 166 -9.14 1.95 26.25
C SER A 166 -9.77 0.56 26.40
N GLU A 167 -11.10 0.46 26.42
CA GLU A 167 -11.82 -0.81 26.47
C GLU A 167 -11.89 -1.48 25.10
N ALA A 168 -12.10 -0.69 24.05
CA ALA A 168 -11.98 -1.14 22.66
C ALA A 168 -10.59 -1.71 22.36
N GLU A 169 -9.53 -1.05 22.83
CA GLU A 169 -8.14 -1.52 22.67
C GLU A 169 -7.89 -2.84 23.41
N LYS A 170 -8.37 -2.97 24.66
CA LYS A 170 -8.29 -4.22 25.44
C LYS A 170 -9.08 -5.36 24.78
N TYR A 171 -10.27 -5.07 24.25
CA TYR A 171 -11.12 -6.04 23.57
C TYR A 171 -10.45 -6.57 22.28
N LEU A 172 -9.93 -5.66 21.44
CA LEU A 172 -9.22 -6.05 20.21
C LEU A 172 -7.89 -6.73 20.49
N HIS A 173 -7.17 -6.32 21.55
CA HIS A 173 -5.98 -7.02 22.02
C HIS A 173 -6.31 -8.46 22.37
N THR A 174 -7.44 -8.70 23.03
CA THR A 174 -7.92 -10.05 23.37
C THR A 174 -8.26 -10.85 22.11
N ILE A 175 -8.93 -10.24 21.13
CA ILE A 175 -9.25 -10.92 19.87
C ILE A 175 -7.98 -11.35 19.12
N VAL A 176 -7.05 -10.42 18.89
CA VAL A 176 -5.87 -10.66 18.05
C VAL A 176 -4.84 -11.54 18.74
N ASN A 177 -4.61 -11.36 20.05
CA ASN A 177 -3.58 -12.10 20.77
C ASN A 177 -4.10 -13.39 21.40
N ASP A 178 -5.40 -13.55 21.58
CA ASP A 178 -5.92 -14.66 22.35
C ASP A 178 -7.00 -15.46 21.61
N GLU A 179 -8.03 -14.84 21.04
CA GLU A 179 -9.11 -15.56 20.34
C GLU A 179 -8.68 -16.14 18.99
N MET A 180 -8.12 -15.30 18.09
CA MET A 180 -7.66 -15.75 16.77
C MET A 180 -6.57 -16.82 16.85
N PRO A 181 -5.53 -16.69 17.71
CA PRO A 181 -4.50 -17.72 17.81
C PRO A 181 -5.04 -19.02 18.43
N ARG A 182 -6.04 -18.96 19.32
CA ARG A 182 -6.70 -20.16 19.86
C ARG A 182 -7.54 -20.87 18.81
N GLY A 183 -8.34 -20.14 18.03
CA GLY A 183 -9.11 -20.74 16.93
C GLY A 183 -8.22 -21.33 15.85
N LEU A 184 -7.17 -20.61 15.44
CA LEU A 184 -6.17 -21.14 14.51
C LEU A 184 -5.52 -22.43 15.01
N LYS A 185 -5.10 -22.45 16.29
CA LYS A 185 -4.56 -23.66 16.92
C LYS A 185 -5.57 -24.81 16.88
N GLN A 186 -6.82 -24.56 17.26
CA GLN A 186 -7.88 -25.57 17.30
C GLN A 186 -8.17 -26.15 15.91
N TYR A 187 -8.28 -25.29 14.89
CA TYR A 187 -8.46 -25.71 13.51
C TYR A 187 -7.31 -26.57 13.01
N MET A 188 -6.08 -26.16 13.30
CA MET A 188 -4.90 -26.93 12.91
C MET A 188 -4.93 -28.32 13.55
N GLU A 189 -5.20 -28.39 14.84
CA GLU A 189 -5.19 -29.62 15.63
C GLU A 189 -6.35 -30.57 15.31
N LEU A 190 -7.56 -30.04 15.07
CA LEU A 190 -8.78 -30.84 14.90
C LEU A 190 -9.15 -31.11 13.44
N GLU A 191 -8.76 -30.24 12.50
CA GLU A 191 -9.19 -30.34 11.10
C GLU A 191 -8.01 -30.54 10.16
N LEU A 192 -7.03 -29.63 10.19
CA LEU A 192 -5.95 -29.63 9.20
C LEU A 192 -5.05 -30.86 9.36
N PHE A 193 -4.51 -31.11 10.56
CA PHE A 193 -3.56 -32.19 10.78
C PHE A 193 -4.14 -33.59 10.53
N PRO A 194 -5.38 -33.91 10.96
CA PRO A 194 -6.02 -35.16 10.57
C PRO A 194 -6.21 -35.29 9.06
N ARG A 195 -6.59 -34.21 8.37
CA ARG A 195 -6.84 -34.18 6.92
C ARG A 195 -5.57 -34.42 6.09
N ILE A 196 -4.43 -33.88 6.52
CA ILE A 196 -3.13 -34.14 5.88
C ILE A 196 -2.44 -35.42 6.40
N HIS A 197 -3.16 -36.24 7.18
CA HIS A 197 -2.66 -37.48 7.80
C HIS A 197 -1.37 -37.33 8.61
N LEU A 198 -1.14 -36.14 9.20
CA LEU A 198 0.05 -35.86 9.97
C LEU A 198 -0.14 -36.32 11.42
N LYS A 199 0.59 -37.37 11.83
CA LYS A 199 0.62 -37.84 13.22
C LYS A 199 1.48 -36.90 14.08
N ILE A 200 0.86 -36.27 15.07
CA ILE A 200 1.51 -35.24 15.89
C ILE A 200 1.56 -35.67 17.35
N GLY A 201 2.74 -35.58 17.96
CA GLY A 201 2.92 -35.87 19.39
C GLY A 201 2.46 -34.73 20.31
N ARG A 202 2.68 -33.46 19.90
CA ARG A 202 2.12 -32.27 20.54
C ARG A 202 1.80 -31.25 19.45
N GLY A 203 0.58 -30.73 19.43
CA GLY A 203 0.16 -29.71 18.47
C GLY A 203 0.92 -28.38 18.61
N ILE A 204 0.47 -27.35 17.89
CA ILE A 204 1.20 -26.08 17.88
C ILE A 204 0.96 -25.30 19.18
N SER A 205 2.01 -24.65 19.69
CA SER A 205 1.85 -23.76 20.83
C SER A 205 1.12 -22.48 20.43
N LEU A 206 0.39 -21.87 21.37
CA LEU A 206 -0.30 -20.60 21.14
C LEU A 206 0.68 -19.49 20.72
N VAL A 207 1.91 -19.53 21.25
CA VAL A 207 3.00 -18.62 20.85
C VAL A 207 3.39 -18.82 19.38
N THR A 208 3.36 -20.05 18.88
CA THR A 208 3.63 -20.36 17.46
C THR A 208 2.52 -19.84 16.56
N ALA A 209 1.26 -20.03 16.93
CA ALA A 209 0.10 -19.46 16.23
C ALA A 209 0.16 -17.93 16.14
N ARG A 210 0.47 -17.25 17.27
CA ARG A 210 0.66 -15.78 17.32
C ARG A 210 1.80 -15.32 16.40
N ARG A 211 2.96 -15.98 16.48
CA ARG A 211 4.12 -15.63 15.64
C ARG A 211 3.82 -15.81 14.15
N TRP A 212 3.07 -16.85 13.80
CA TRP A 212 2.64 -17.09 12.43
C TRP A 212 1.70 -15.98 11.94
N LEU A 213 0.66 -15.64 12.71
CA LEU A 213 -0.27 -14.55 12.38
C LEU A 213 0.48 -13.22 12.15
N HIS A 214 1.41 -12.86 13.03
CA HIS A 214 2.22 -11.64 12.85
C HIS A 214 3.14 -11.68 11.63
N ARG A 215 3.68 -12.85 11.29
CA ARG A 215 4.50 -13.05 10.09
C ARG A 215 3.69 -12.90 8.81
N GLU A 216 2.47 -13.44 8.80
CA GLU A 216 1.51 -13.32 7.69
C GLU A 216 0.90 -11.92 7.54
N GLY A 217 1.32 -10.96 8.39
CA GLY A 217 0.87 -9.58 8.32
C GLY A 217 -0.41 -9.29 9.08
N PHE A 218 -0.96 -10.26 9.83
CA PHE A 218 -2.05 -9.97 10.78
C PHE A 218 -1.49 -9.14 11.93
N ARG A 219 -1.89 -7.86 11.94
CA ARG A 219 -1.51 -6.90 12.97
C ARG A 219 -2.75 -6.15 13.39
N TYR A 220 -2.84 -5.91 14.69
CA TYR A 220 -3.66 -4.82 15.18
C TYR A 220 -2.97 -3.51 14.77
N SER A 221 -3.60 -2.75 13.89
CA SER A 221 -3.23 -1.38 13.58
C SER A 221 -4.44 -0.52 13.81
N SER A 222 -4.24 0.67 14.39
CA SER A 222 -5.24 1.73 14.27
C SER A 222 -5.55 1.92 12.78
N HIS A 223 -6.83 2.18 12.46
CA HIS A 223 -7.25 2.47 11.10
C HIS A 223 -6.42 3.64 10.56
N LYS A 224 -5.46 3.36 9.70
CA LYS A 224 -4.68 4.37 8.98
C LYS A 224 -5.23 4.41 7.57
N LYS A 225 -5.79 5.55 7.16
CA LYS A 225 -6.13 5.79 5.74
C LYS A 225 -4.86 5.58 4.92
N GLY A 226 -4.83 4.53 4.11
CA GLY A 226 -3.73 4.16 3.22
C GLY A 226 -4.31 3.71 1.88
N LEU A 227 -3.45 3.30 0.93
CA LEU A 227 -3.93 2.76 -0.35
C LEU A 227 -4.84 1.53 -0.08
N TYR A 228 -6.10 1.61 -0.49
CA TYR A 228 -7.07 0.53 -0.37
C TYR A 228 -6.93 -0.41 -1.57
N PHE A 229 -6.14 -1.47 -1.45
CA PHE A 229 -5.86 -2.41 -2.56
C PHE A 229 -7.06 -3.26 -3.03
N ASP A 230 -8.26 -3.03 -2.50
CA ASP A 230 -9.45 -3.72 -3.00
C ASP A 230 -9.82 -3.17 -4.38
N GLY A 231 -10.11 -4.06 -5.33
CA GLY A 231 -10.48 -3.68 -6.69
C GLY A 231 -9.32 -3.33 -7.66
N HIS A 232 -8.12 -2.97 -7.19
CA HIS A 232 -7.02 -2.49 -8.04
C HIS A 232 -6.55 -3.50 -9.10
N ASP A 233 -6.35 -4.75 -8.66
CA ASP A 233 -5.84 -5.81 -9.53
C ASP A 233 -6.97 -6.71 -10.07
N ARG A 234 -8.22 -6.20 -10.12
CA ARG A 234 -9.33 -6.92 -10.76
C ARG A 234 -9.05 -7.07 -12.27
N PRO A 235 -9.40 -8.20 -12.91
CA PRO A 235 -9.09 -8.43 -14.32
C PRO A 235 -9.60 -7.31 -15.25
N ASP A 236 -10.81 -6.81 -15.03
CA ASP A 236 -11.39 -5.71 -15.82
C ASP A 236 -10.63 -4.38 -15.64
N VAL A 237 -10.18 -4.10 -14.41
CA VAL A 237 -9.41 -2.88 -14.09
C VAL A 237 -7.98 -2.96 -14.63
N VAL A 238 -7.34 -4.13 -14.52
CA VAL A 238 -5.99 -4.39 -15.05
C VAL A 238 -6.00 -4.33 -16.57
N SER A 239 -6.98 -4.95 -17.24
CA SER A 239 -7.14 -4.88 -18.69
C SER A 239 -7.30 -3.43 -19.13
N TYR A 240 -8.19 -2.65 -18.50
CA TYR A 240 -8.32 -1.22 -18.82
C TYR A 240 -7.01 -0.44 -18.61
N ARG A 241 -6.33 -0.67 -17.48
CA ARG A 241 -5.04 -0.03 -17.16
C ARG A 241 -3.99 -0.34 -18.23
N GLN A 242 -3.87 -1.61 -18.62
CA GLN A 242 -2.79 -2.11 -19.47
C GLN A 242 -3.05 -1.89 -20.97
N GLU A 243 -4.30 -2.01 -21.41
CA GLU A 243 -4.69 -1.99 -22.83
C GLU A 243 -5.16 -0.62 -23.29
N HIS A 244 -5.62 0.25 -22.37
CA HIS A 244 -6.14 1.57 -22.72
C HIS A 244 -5.37 2.72 -22.08
N PHE A 245 -5.36 2.80 -20.74
CA PHE A 245 -4.82 3.97 -20.04
C PHE A 245 -3.31 4.17 -20.26
N LEU A 246 -2.49 3.13 -20.01
CA LEU A 246 -1.03 3.23 -20.16
C LEU A 246 -0.58 3.45 -21.61
N PRO A 247 -1.17 2.78 -22.62
CA PRO A 247 -0.90 3.08 -24.04
C PRO A 247 -1.28 4.50 -24.44
N MET A 248 -2.46 5.01 -24.07
CA MET A 248 -2.84 6.40 -24.36
C MET A 248 -1.88 7.41 -23.74
N MET A 249 -1.53 7.23 -22.46
CA MET A 249 -0.53 8.09 -21.80
C MET A 249 0.84 8.02 -22.49
N LYS A 250 1.20 6.88 -23.07
CA LYS A 250 2.44 6.72 -23.85
C LYS A 250 2.37 7.50 -25.17
N GLU A 251 1.23 7.47 -25.85
CA GLU A 251 1.02 8.22 -27.10
C GLU A 251 1.12 9.74 -26.89
N TYR A 252 0.59 10.23 -25.78
CA TYR A 252 0.64 11.65 -25.41
C TYR A 252 2.01 12.10 -24.89
N GLU A 253 2.87 11.16 -24.47
CA GLU A 253 4.15 11.45 -23.79
C GLU A 253 5.06 12.41 -24.57
N ARG A 254 5.09 12.30 -25.91
CA ARG A 254 5.88 13.16 -26.81
C ARG A 254 5.46 14.63 -26.81
N ARG A 255 4.20 14.91 -26.51
CA ARG A 255 3.63 16.27 -26.53
C ARG A 255 3.52 16.86 -25.12
N LEU A 256 3.57 16.02 -24.08
CA LEU A 256 3.43 16.45 -22.70
C LEU A 256 4.56 17.40 -22.30
N VAL A 257 4.20 18.51 -21.67
CA VAL A 257 5.15 19.34 -20.91
C VAL A 257 5.62 18.52 -19.72
N ARG A 258 6.93 18.32 -19.61
CA ARG A 258 7.56 17.49 -18.57
C ARG A 258 8.72 18.24 -17.95
N TYR A 259 9.15 17.80 -16.77
CA TYR A 259 10.25 18.40 -16.03
C TYR A 259 11.39 17.41 -15.82
N VAL A 260 12.60 17.91 -15.60
CA VAL A 260 13.79 17.09 -15.43
C VAL A 260 13.72 16.32 -14.11
N VAL A 261 14.03 15.03 -14.14
CA VAL A 261 14.04 14.21 -12.91
C VAL A 261 15.21 14.66 -12.04
N GLY A 262 14.91 15.11 -10.82
CA GLY A 262 15.91 15.61 -9.86
C GLY A 262 16.02 17.14 -9.86
N ASP A 263 15.64 17.80 -10.96
CA ASP A 263 15.48 19.24 -11.07
C ASP A 263 14.14 19.59 -11.70
N VAL A 264 13.11 19.64 -10.86
CA VAL A 264 11.74 19.90 -11.32
C VAL A 264 11.47 21.38 -11.64
N GLU A 265 12.47 22.26 -11.53
CA GLU A 265 12.34 23.64 -12.01
C GLU A 265 12.65 23.76 -13.49
N SER A 266 13.47 22.85 -14.01
CA SER A 266 13.84 22.79 -15.43
C SER A 266 12.84 21.96 -16.23
N GLU A 267 12.25 22.57 -17.24
CA GLU A 267 11.44 21.86 -18.24
C GLU A 267 12.33 20.95 -19.09
N LEU A 268 11.87 19.72 -19.33
CA LEU A 268 12.50 18.76 -20.23
C LEU A 268 12.29 19.22 -21.67
N LYS A 269 13.36 19.69 -22.32
CA LYS A 269 13.34 20.06 -23.73
C LYS A 269 13.48 18.80 -24.59
N ASP A 270 12.45 18.49 -25.38
CA ASP A 270 12.53 17.43 -26.38
C ASP A 270 13.20 17.98 -27.66
N PRO A 271 14.39 17.47 -28.05
CA PRO A 271 15.06 17.89 -29.28
C PRO A 271 14.26 17.53 -30.55
N ASN A 272 13.30 16.61 -30.47
CA ASN A 272 12.44 16.19 -31.57
C ASN A 272 11.03 16.83 -31.51
N CYS A 273 10.86 17.92 -30.75
CA CYS A 273 9.60 18.64 -30.66
C CYS A 273 9.06 19.00 -32.05
N ASN A 274 7.90 18.43 -32.40
CA ASN A 274 7.18 18.81 -33.61
C ASN A 274 6.41 20.11 -33.34
N PHE A 275 6.84 21.22 -33.95
CA PHE A 275 6.19 22.53 -33.82
C PHE A 275 4.79 22.61 -34.44
N VAL A 276 4.35 21.57 -35.16
CA VAL A 276 3.03 21.51 -35.80
C VAL A 276 1.92 21.16 -34.78
N GLU A 277 2.23 20.35 -33.77
CA GLU A 277 1.23 19.93 -32.78
C GLU A 277 1.28 20.81 -31.52
N ARG A 278 0.10 21.15 -30.97
CA ARG A 278 0.01 21.86 -29.69
C ARG A 278 0.63 21.03 -28.56
N ARG A 279 1.37 21.68 -27.67
CA ARG A 279 1.96 21.07 -26.47
C ARG A 279 0.85 20.68 -25.50
N LEU A 280 0.96 19.51 -24.88
CA LEU A 280 -0.03 18.99 -23.95
C LEU A 280 0.32 19.36 -22.51
N VAL A 281 -0.64 19.91 -21.79
CA VAL A 281 -0.56 20.13 -20.34
C VAL A 281 -1.47 19.13 -19.66
N LEU A 282 -0.92 18.29 -18.78
CA LEU A 282 -1.70 17.35 -18.00
C LEU A 282 -2.42 18.09 -16.88
N CYS A 283 -3.76 18.11 -16.94
CA CYS A 283 -4.63 18.78 -16.00
C CYS A 283 -5.33 17.74 -15.13
N ALA A 284 -4.83 17.53 -13.91
CA ALA A 284 -5.46 16.62 -12.93
C ALA A 284 -6.66 17.31 -12.28
N HIS A 285 -7.82 16.68 -12.39
CA HIS A 285 -9.08 17.09 -11.77
C HIS A 285 -9.49 16.06 -10.72
N ASP A 286 -10.11 16.54 -9.63
CA ASP A 286 -10.75 15.73 -8.60
C ASP A 286 -11.58 16.61 -7.65
N GLU A 287 -12.46 15.97 -6.88
CA GLU A 287 -13.25 16.59 -5.83
C GLU A 287 -12.81 16.21 -4.41
N MET A 288 -12.78 17.21 -3.53
CA MET A 288 -12.46 17.03 -2.12
C MET A 288 -13.58 17.54 -1.23
N THR A 289 -13.92 16.75 -0.22
CA THR A 289 -14.70 17.20 0.92
C THR A 289 -13.83 17.52 2.13
N ALA A 290 -14.12 18.64 2.80
CA ALA A 290 -13.54 19.04 4.08
C ALA A 290 -14.64 19.41 5.07
N GLN A 291 -14.48 19.04 6.33
CA GLN A 291 -15.52 19.18 7.35
C GLN A 291 -15.02 20.01 8.53
N SER A 292 -15.90 20.81 9.13
CA SER A 292 -15.52 21.75 10.19
C SER A 292 -14.95 21.05 11.41
N ASN A 293 -15.42 19.85 11.73
CA ASN A 293 -14.96 19.09 12.89
C ASN A 293 -13.84 18.09 12.56
N ASP A 294 -13.30 18.12 11.33
CA ASP A 294 -12.13 17.32 10.95
C ASP A 294 -10.89 17.95 11.60
N ALA A 295 -10.58 17.48 12.81
CA ALA A 295 -9.50 17.99 13.66
C ALA A 295 -8.56 16.84 14.05
N THR A 296 -7.31 17.19 14.40
CA THR A 296 -6.29 16.21 14.82
C THR A 296 -6.80 15.36 15.98
N ASP A 297 -6.72 14.03 15.86
CA ASP A 297 -7.21 13.07 16.88
C ASP A 297 -6.51 13.18 18.24
N LYS A 298 -5.38 13.91 18.30
CA LYS A 298 -4.55 14.09 19.49
C LYS A 298 -4.36 15.58 19.75
N TYR A 299 -4.56 15.99 21.00
CA TYR A 299 -4.31 17.35 21.47
C TYR A 299 -3.74 17.30 22.89
N TRP A 300 -2.93 18.29 23.23
CA TRP A 300 -2.39 18.43 24.59
C TRP A 300 -3.47 19.03 25.49
N VAL A 301 -3.68 18.41 26.64
CA VAL A 301 -4.57 18.90 27.70
C VAL A 301 -3.75 19.02 28.98
N PHE A 302 -3.98 20.11 29.72
CA PHE A 302 -3.48 20.27 31.08
C PHE A 302 -4.63 19.95 32.05
N GLU A 303 -4.32 19.25 33.13
CA GLU A 303 -5.20 18.79 34.24
C GLU A 303 -6.71 19.11 34.09
N ASP A 304 -7.52 18.05 33.91
CA ASP A 304 -8.99 18.05 33.89
C ASP A 304 -9.70 18.98 32.87
N GLN A 305 -8.95 19.69 32.03
CA GLN A 305 -9.51 20.50 30.94
C GLN A 305 -9.72 19.66 29.68
N PHE A 306 -10.88 19.00 29.59
CA PHE A 306 -11.30 18.30 28.37
C PHE A 306 -11.94 19.28 27.38
N LYS A 307 -11.31 19.49 26.21
CA LYS A 307 -11.98 20.16 25.09
C LYS A 307 -13.12 19.27 24.57
N LEU A 308 -14.38 19.62 24.90
CA LEU A 308 -15.55 18.88 24.44
C LEU A 308 -15.65 18.96 22.91
N ARG A 309 -15.62 17.82 22.21
CA ARG A 309 -15.88 17.77 20.76
C ARG A 309 -17.38 17.82 20.51
N LYS A 310 -17.79 18.64 19.54
CA LYS A 310 -19.16 18.58 19.02
C LYS A 310 -19.39 17.21 18.38
N LYS A 311 -20.53 16.59 18.70
CA LYS A 311 -20.91 15.27 18.15
C LYS A 311 -21.19 15.40 16.65
N GLY A 312 -20.61 14.49 15.85
CA GLY A 312 -20.76 14.46 14.40
C GLY A 312 -19.67 15.23 13.66
N VAL A 313 -19.70 15.13 12.33
CA VAL A 313 -18.67 15.68 11.44
C VAL A 313 -18.73 17.20 11.23
N GLY A 314 -19.83 17.84 11.62
CA GLY A 314 -20.05 19.27 11.39
C GLY A 314 -20.43 19.61 9.96
N ARG A 315 -20.48 20.91 9.64
CA ARG A 315 -20.75 21.40 8.27
C ARG A 315 -19.53 21.15 7.38
N GLY A 316 -19.76 20.93 6.09
CA GLY A 316 -18.68 20.63 5.16
C GLY A 316 -18.68 21.52 3.93
N LEU A 317 -17.49 21.65 3.33
CA LEU A 317 -17.27 22.19 2.00
C LEU A 317 -16.92 21.04 1.07
N HIS A 318 -17.62 20.97 -0.05
CA HIS A 318 -17.27 20.13 -1.17
C HIS A 318 -16.65 21.05 -2.22
N ARG A 319 -15.42 20.74 -2.63
CA ARG A 319 -14.63 21.55 -3.54
C ARG A 319 -14.22 20.72 -4.75
N SER A 320 -14.40 21.26 -5.94
CA SER A 320 -13.88 20.72 -7.20
C SER A 320 -12.80 21.66 -7.73
N ASP A 321 -11.61 21.15 -8.06
CA ASP A 321 -10.51 21.95 -8.60
C ASP A 321 -9.68 21.16 -9.63
N VAL A 322 -8.84 21.91 -10.35
CA VAL A 322 -7.88 21.38 -11.32
C VAL A 322 -6.49 21.90 -10.97
N ILE A 323 -5.48 21.02 -11.10
CA ILE A 323 -4.07 21.38 -10.98
C ILE A 323 -3.26 20.87 -12.19
N CYS A 324 -2.13 21.53 -12.48
CA CYS A 324 -1.15 21.09 -13.47
C CYS A 324 0.28 21.46 -13.04
N SER A 325 1.29 20.87 -13.66
CA SER A 325 2.70 21.15 -13.35
C SER A 325 3.26 22.44 -13.93
N THR A 326 2.56 23.07 -14.88
CA THR A 326 2.98 24.33 -15.51
C THR A 326 2.79 25.50 -14.57
N VAL A 327 1.60 25.63 -13.98
CA VAL A 327 1.23 26.77 -13.11
C VAL A 327 0.75 26.37 -11.71
N GLY A 328 0.53 25.09 -11.45
CA GLY A 328 0.09 24.60 -10.14
C GLY A 328 -1.43 24.57 -10.05
N HIS A 329 -1.98 25.24 -9.04
CA HIS A 329 -3.42 25.31 -8.83
C HIS A 329 -4.07 26.36 -9.74
N LEU A 330 -5.09 25.95 -10.51
CA LEU A 330 -5.90 26.87 -11.32
C LEU A 330 -6.96 27.52 -10.43
N VAL A 331 -6.60 28.58 -9.72
CA VAL A 331 -7.44 29.22 -8.69
C VAL A 331 -8.85 29.58 -9.19
N ASP A 332 -8.94 30.18 -10.38
CA ASP A 332 -10.21 30.65 -10.95
C ASP A 332 -11.07 29.51 -11.54
N ALA A 333 -10.52 28.30 -11.66
CA ALA A 333 -11.20 27.14 -12.24
C ALA A 333 -12.10 26.41 -11.23
N GLY A 334 -11.92 26.63 -9.94
CA GLY A 334 -12.56 25.80 -8.92
C GLY A 334 -13.92 26.25 -8.45
N GLU A 335 -14.73 25.28 -8.02
CA GLU A 335 -16.09 25.46 -7.53
C GLU A 335 -16.23 24.92 -6.11
N SER A 336 -16.94 25.64 -5.26
CA SER A 336 -17.26 25.19 -3.89
C SER A 336 -18.76 25.11 -3.71
N MET A 337 -19.23 24.06 -3.04
CA MET A 337 -20.59 23.99 -2.53
C MET A 337 -20.59 23.62 -1.05
N GLU A 338 -21.60 24.10 -0.33
CA GLU A 338 -21.81 23.72 1.07
C GLU A 338 -22.66 22.47 1.14
N TYR A 339 -22.21 21.45 1.87
CA TYR A 339 -22.94 20.19 2.00
C TYR A 339 -23.19 19.80 3.46
N GLY A 340 -24.35 19.17 3.70
CA GLY A 340 -24.86 18.80 5.02
C GLY A 340 -26.39 18.73 5.04
N LYS A 341 -26.97 18.33 6.18
CA LYS A 341 -28.44 18.25 6.35
C LYS A 341 -29.05 19.63 6.08
N ASN A 342 -29.93 19.74 5.08
CA ASN A 342 -30.62 20.97 4.62
C ASN A 342 -29.76 21.99 3.83
N HIS A 343 -28.74 21.54 3.08
CA HIS A 343 -27.90 22.40 2.23
C HIS A 343 -28.00 22.03 0.73
N GLU A 344 -27.12 22.61 -0.11
CA GLU A 344 -27.15 22.68 -1.59
C GLU A 344 -27.11 21.32 -2.34
N GLY A 345 -27.35 20.20 -1.65
CA GLY A 345 -27.42 18.87 -2.24
C GLY A 345 -26.06 18.19 -2.35
N TYR A 346 -25.90 17.37 -3.39
CA TYR A 346 -24.68 16.63 -3.69
C TYR A 346 -24.13 17.08 -5.05
N TRP A 347 -22.81 17.15 -5.16
CA TRP A 347 -22.11 17.39 -6.42
C TRP A 347 -22.50 16.31 -7.45
N ASN A 348 -22.85 16.73 -8.67
CA ASN A 348 -23.28 15.83 -9.74
C ASN A 348 -22.55 16.13 -11.06
N GLY A 349 -22.68 15.25 -12.05
CA GLY A 349 -21.99 15.38 -13.33
C GLY A 349 -22.38 16.64 -14.12
N GLU A 350 -23.61 17.13 -13.99
CA GLU A 350 -24.06 18.37 -14.65
C GLU A 350 -23.35 19.60 -14.07
N MET A 351 -23.20 19.65 -12.74
CA MET A 351 -22.44 20.70 -12.06
C MET A 351 -20.99 20.70 -12.52
N PHE A 352 -20.39 19.51 -12.68
CA PHE A 352 -19.02 19.42 -13.20
C PHE A 352 -18.92 19.87 -14.66
N VAL A 353 -19.84 19.48 -15.54
CA VAL A 353 -19.84 19.95 -16.95
C VAL A 353 -20.03 21.47 -17.02
N LYS A 354 -20.87 22.04 -16.16
CA LYS A 354 -21.03 23.48 -16.04
C LYS A 354 -19.71 24.15 -15.62
N GLN A 355 -19.09 23.67 -14.54
CA GLN A 355 -17.78 24.16 -14.08
C GLN A 355 -16.71 24.03 -15.18
N LEU A 356 -16.70 22.91 -15.89
CA LEU A 356 -15.77 22.63 -16.97
C LEU A 356 -15.84 23.69 -18.06
N ASN A 357 -17.05 23.97 -18.55
CA ASN A 357 -17.29 24.89 -19.66
C ASN A 357 -17.17 26.36 -19.23
N GLU A 358 -17.64 26.73 -18.03
CA GLU A 358 -17.70 28.12 -17.59
C GLU A 358 -16.42 28.59 -16.88
N LYS A 359 -15.66 27.69 -16.26
CA LYS A 359 -14.51 28.05 -15.41
C LYS A 359 -13.21 27.36 -15.83
N ILE A 360 -13.19 26.03 -15.90
CA ILE A 360 -11.94 25.28 -16.08
C ILE A 360 -11.30 25.54 -17.44
N ILE A 361 -12.04 25.33 -18.53
CA ILE A 361 -11.54 25.52 -19.90
C ILE A 361 -11.15 26.98 -20.15
N PRO A 362 -12.00 27.99 -19.85
CA PRO A 362 -11.62 29.39 -20.03
C PRO A 362 -10.38 29.80 -19.21
N THR A 363 -10.24 29.28 -17.98
CA THR A 363 -9.06 29.55 -17.14
C THR A 363 -7.81 28.92 -17.75
N PHE A 364 -7.91 27.68 -18.22
CA PHE A 364 -6.79 27.00 -18.88
C PHE A 364 -6.31 27.77 -20.12
N GLU A 365 -7.22 28.12 -21.01
CA GLU A 365 -6.93 28.80 -22.27
C GLU A 365 -6.32 30.20 -22.03
N ARG A 366 -6.84 30.94 -21.05
CA ARG A 366 -6.30 32.25 -20.66
C ARG A 366 -4.87 32.17 -20.15
N ILE A 367 -4.53 31.13 -19.38
CA ILE A 367 -3.20 30.98 -18.77
C ILE A 367 -2.16 30.52 -19.80
N HIS A 368 -2.52 29.58 -20.68
CA HIS A 368 -1.54 28.93 -21.56
C HIS A 368 -1.54 29.48 -22.98
N GLY A 369 -2.67 29.97 -23.48
CA GLY A 369 -2.83 30.43 -24.85
C GLY A 369 -2.88 29.29 -25.89
N PRO A 370 -2.93 29.64 -27.19
CA PRO A 370 -3.28 28.72 -28.28
C PRO A 370 -2.19 27.67 -28.60
N GLY A 371 -0.96 27.88 -28.14
CA GLY A 371 0.15 26.91 -28.33
C GLY A 371 0.01 25.64 -27.49
N TYR A 372 -0.95 25.61 -26.55
CA TYR A 372 -1.17 24.50 -25.65
C TYR A 372 -2.56 23.89 -25.82
N GLN A 373 -2.68 22.63 -25.42
CA GLN A 373 -3.93 21.89 -25.35
C GLN A 373 -3.97 21.15 -24.01
N ALA A 374 -5.10 21.21 -23.31
CA ALA A 374 -5.28 20.47 -22.07
C ALA A 374 -5.46 18.98 -22.36
N LEU A 375 -4.80 18.14 -21.57
CA LEU A 375 -5.14 16.73 -21.38
C LEU A 375 -5.74 16.60 -19.99
N PHE A 376 -7.06 16.56 -19.89
CA PHE A 376 -7.77 16.40 -18.62
C PHE A 376 -7.72 14.97 -18.14
N LEU A 377 -7.15 14.78 -16.95
CA LEU A 377 -7.09 13.52 -16.23
C LEU A 377 -8.22 13.50 -15.20
N ILE A 378 -9.22 12.65 -15.44
CA ILE A 378 -10.49 12.64 -14.69
C ILE A 378 -10.69 11.25 -14.07
N ASP A 379 -11.27 11.20 -12.87
CA ASP A 379 -11.60 9.94 -12.22
C ASP A 379 -12.71 9.16 -12.96
N ASN A 380 -12.80 7.86 -12.71
CA ASN A 380 -13.82 6.99 -13.31
C ASN A 380 -14.99 6.79 -12.32
N SER A 381 -15.54 7.92 -11.84
CA SER A 381 -16.75 7.94 -11.02
C SER A 381 -18.02 7.80 -11.87
N GLN A 382 -19.12 7.42 -11.21
CA GLN A 382 -20.43 7.34 -11.88
C GLN A 382 -20.91 8.70 -12.38
N GLY A 383 -20.60 9.79 -11.65
CA GLY A 383 -20.92 11.15 -12.06
C GLY A 383 -20.18 11.56 -13.34
N HIS A 384 -18.91 11.17 -13.47
CA HIS A 384 -18.10 11.50 -14.64
C HIS A 384 -18.35 10.61 -15.87
N SER A 385 -18.98 9.46 -15.65
CA SER A 385 -19.40 8.54 -16.70
C SER A 385 -20.81 8.81 -17.23
N ALA A 386 -21.44 9.92 -16.82
CA ALA A 386 -22.78 10.27 -17.27
C ALA A 386 -22.76 10.64 -18.77
N TYR A 387 -23.69 10.05 -19.53
CA TYR A 387 -23.92 10.40 -20.93
C TYR A 387 -24.94 11.52 -21.03
N ALA A 388 -24.81 12.35 -22.07
CA ALA A 388 -25.78 13.39 -22.41
C ALA A 388 -27.20 12.82 -22.52
N GLU A 389 -28.23 13.63 -22.28
CA GLU A 389 -29.63 13.18 -22.28
C GLU A 389 -30.03 12.51 -23.60
N ASP A 390 -29.52 13.04 -24.70
CA ASP A 390 -29.77 12.63 -26.08
C ASP A 390 -28.80 11.53 -26.59
N ALA A 391 -27.87 11.02 -25.77
CA ALA A 391 -26.90 10.02 -26.20
C ALA A 391 -27.54 8.67 -26.60
N LEU A 392 -26.90 7.95 -27.53
CA LEU A 392 -27.37 6.66 -28.05
C LEU A 392 -27.18 5.54 -27.02
N LEU A 393 -28.17 5.31 -26.16
CA LEU A 393 -28.10 4.31 -25.10
C LEU A 393 -29.29 3.35 -25.15
N VAL A 394 -29.04 2.09 -25.52
CA VAL A 394 -30.08 1.07 -25.61
C VAL A 394 -30.85 0.85 -24.29
N SER A 395 -30.21 1.13 -23.15
CA SER A 395 -30.84 1.10 -21.82
C SER A 395 -31.98 2.12 -21.68
N ARG A 396 -31.93 3.23 -22.42
CA ARG A 396 -32.92 4.31 -22.45
C ARG A 396 -33.97 4.16 -23.57
N MET A 397 -33.92 3.06 -24.33
CA MET A 397 -34.85 2.77 -25.44
C MET A 397 -35.89 1.70 -25.07
N ASN A 398 -37.10 1.86 -25.64
CA ASN A 398 -38.12 0.82 -25.68
C ASN A 398 -37.89 -0.14 -26.86
N ILE A 399 -38.45 -1.36 -26.77
CA ILE A 399 -38.38 -2.31 -27.90
C ILE A 399 -39.23 -1.83 -29.08
N ASN A 400 -40.42 -1.31 -28.78
CA ASN A 400 -41.36 -0.78 -29.75
C ASN A 400 -41.30 0.77 -29.74
N PRO A 401 -41.75 1.42 -30.82
CA PRO A 401 -41.91 2.87 -30.90
C PRO A 401 -42.68 3.51 -29.74
N ALA A 402 -42.47 4.82 -29.57
CA ALA A 402 -43.25 5.69 -28.69
C ALA A 402 -43.16 5.30 -27.19
N GLY A 403 -44.07 5.87 -26.39
CA GLY A 403 -44.12 5.68 -24.94
C GLY A 403 -43.00 6.44 -24.21
N LYS A 404 -42.86 6.17 -22.91
CA LYS A 404 -41.85 6.84 -22.07
C LYS A 404 -40.46 6.29 -22.36
N GLN A 405 -39.75 6.87 -23.33
CA GLN A 405 -38.34 6.62 -23.63
C GLN A 405 -37.61 7.92 -23.97
N ALA A 406 -36.28 7.90 -23.93
CA ALA A 406 -35.48 9.08 -24.25
C ALA A 406 -35.56 9.43 -25.75
N ARG A 407 -35.53 10.73 -26.06
CA ARG A 407 -35.33 11.22 -27.42
C ARG A 407 -33.84 11.36 -27.68
N MET A 408 -33.31 10.54 -28.57
CA MET A 408 -31.88 10.47 -28.84
C MET A 408 -31.51 11.26 -30.09
N ARG A 409 -30.26 11.71 -30.15
CA ARG A 409 -29.62 12.24 -31.35
C ARG A 409 -29.57 11.19 -32.45
N ASN A 410 -29.31 11.63 -33.68
CA ASN A 410 -29.19 10.73 -34.81
C ASN A 410 -28.00 9.78 -34.66
N GLY A 411 -28.24 8.53 -35.03
CA GLY A 411 -27.23 7.48 -35.08
C GLY A 411 -26.64 7.32 -36.47
N TRP A 412 -25.79 6.31 -36.63
CA TRP A 412 -25.24 5.94 -37.93
C TRP A 412 -24.88 4.46 -37.95
N PHE A 413 -24.82 3.88 -39.13
CA PHE A 413 -24.39 2.50 -39.29
C PHE A 413 -23.66 2.32 -40.62
N MET A 414 -22.89 1.24 -40.73
CA MET A 414 -22.22 0.89 -41.96
C MET A 414 -23.12 -0.03 -42.78
N ARG A 415 -23.36 0.32 -44.04
CA ARG A 415 -23.99 -0.54 -45.05
C ARG A 415 -23.05 -0.62 -46.24
N ASP A 416 -22.58 -1.81 -46.55
CA ASP A 416 -21.67 -2.07 -47.68
C ASP A 416 -20.43 -1.15 -47.68
N GLY A 417 -19.87 -0.89 -46.48
CA GLY A 417 -18.70 -0.02 -46.30
C GLY A 417 -18.99 1.48 -46.34
N ILE A 418 -20.25 1.90 -46.51
CA ILE A 418 -20.67 3.30 -46.52
C ILE A 418 -21.35 3.63 -45.18
N ARG A 419 -20.98 4.77 -44.59
CA ARG A 419 -21.63 5.30 -43.38
C ARG A 419 -22.96 5.94 -43.76
N VAL A 420 -24.05 5.41 -43.22
CA VAL A 420 -25.42 5.89 -43.42
C VAL A 420 -25.92 6.51 -42.12
N GLU A 421 -26.42 7.75 -42.19
CA GLU A 421 -27.07 8.40 -41.05
C GLU A 421 -28.45 7.79 -40.79
N GLN A 422 -28.84 7.73 -39.52
CA GLN A 422 -30.11 7.17 -39.09
C GLN A 422 -30.81 8.08 -38.10
N ASP A 423 -31.99 8.54 -38.46
CA ASP A 423 -32.87 9.24 -37.54
C ASP A 423 -33.37 8.30 -36.44
N MET A 424 -33.30 8.76 -35.20
CA MET A 424 -33.79 8.03 -34.02
C MET A 424 -35.22 8.39 -33.64
N VAL A 425 -35.81 9.39 -34.32
CA VAL A 425 -37.17 9.88 -34.15
C VAL A 425 -37.89 9.79 -35.49
N PHE A 426 -39.16 9.42 -35.48
CA PHE A 426 -39.97 9.41 -36.70
C PHE A 426 -40.26 10.85 -37.18
N PRO A 427 -40.41 11.07 -38.49
CA PRO A 427 -40.70 12.39 -39.02
C PRO A 427 -42.11 12.85 -38.61
N PRO A 428 -42.40 14.17 -38.67
CA PRO A 428 -43.68 14.73 -38.26
C PRO A 428 -44.90 14.20 -39.04
N ASP A 429 -44.69 13.73 -40.26
CA ASP A 429 -45.71 13.21 -41.18
C ASP A 429 -45.88 11.68 -41.10
N HIS A 430 -45.19 11.01 -40.17
CA HIS A 430 -45.27 9.54 -40.07
C HIS A 430 -46.70 9.09 -39.70
N PRO A 431 -47.30 8.14 -40.45
CA PRO A 431 -48.72 7.83 -40.37
C PRO A 431 -49.21 7.30 -39.00
N GLN A 432 -48.34 6.62 -38.25
CA GLN A 432 -48.71 6.00 -36.96
C GLN A 432 -47.99 6.56 -35.73
N PHE A 433 -46.86 7.26 -35.93
CA PHE A 433 -45.93 7.61 -34.86
C PHE A 433 -45.29 8.98 -35.12
N PRO A 434 -46.07 10.03 -35.47
CA PRO A 434 -45.53 11.32 -35.86
C PRO A 434 -44.70 11.93 -34.72
N ASN A 435 -43.45 12.30 -34.99
CA ASN A 435 -42.49 12.84 -34.01
C ASN A 435 -42.16 11.91 -32.82
N GLU A 436 -42.57 10.65 -32.81
CA GLU A 436 -42.30 9.75 -31.70
C GLU A 436 -40.91 9.10 -31.82
N PRO A 437 -40.22 8.79 -30.70
CA PRO A 437 -38.95 8.07 -30.73
C PRO A 437 -39.11 6.65 -31.27
N LYS A 438 -38.16 6.22 -32.10
CA LYS A 438 -38.11 4.86 -32.67
C LYS A 438 -37.70 3.85 -31.60
N GLY A 439 -38.34 2.68 -31.61
CA GLY A 439 -37.94 1.56 -30.75
C GLY A 439 -36.76 0.77 -31.32
N VAL A 440 -36.08 0.00 -30.47
CA VAL A 440 -34.94 -0.87 -30.84
C VAL A 440 -35.28 -1.74 -32.06
N LYS A 441 -36.50 -2.31 -32.12
CA LYS A 441 -36.91 -3.18 -33.22
C LYS A 441 -36.92 -2.45 -34.57
N THR A 442 -37.49 -1.24 -34.61
CA THR A 442 -37.54 -0.41 -35.83
C THR A 442 -36.12 -0.08 -36.31
N ILE A 443 -35.26 0.35 -35.39
CA ILE A 443 -33.86 0.68 -35.70
C ILE A 443 -33.12 -0.52 -36.30
N LEU A 444 -33.30 -1.72 -35.73
CA LEU A 444 -32.69 -2.93 -36.28
C LEU A 444 -33.24 -3.34 -37.64
N VAL A 445 -34.54 -3.16 -37.88
CA VAL A 445 -35.15 -3.42 -39.20
C VAL A 445 -34.58 -2.47 -40.24
N GLU A 446 -34.50 -1.19 -39.94
CA GLU A 446 -33.90 -0.17 -40.82
C GLU A 446 -32.44 -0.48 -41.13
N ARG A 447 -31.69 -1.04 -40.18
CA ARG A 447 -30.29 -1.48 -40.37
C ARG A 447 -30.16 -2.83 -41.09
N GLY A 448 -31.24 -3.59 -41.28
CA GLY A 448 -31.20 -4.94 -41.85
C GLY A 448 -30.66 -6.01 -40.88
N LEU A 449 -30.67 -5.74 -39.57
CA LEU A 449 -30.11 -6.61 -38.52
C LEU A 449 -31.17 -7.35 -37.71
N HIS A 450 -32.45 -7.05 -37.93
CA HIS A 450 -33.55 -7.68 -37.22
C HIS A 450 -33.75 -9.13 -37.69
N GLN A 451 -33.75 -10.08 -36.74
CA GLN A 451 -33.98 -11.50 -37.02
C GLN A 451 -35.41 -11.94 -36.61
N PRO A 452 -36.06 -12.85 -37.36
CA PRO A 452 -37.34 -13.42 -36.97
C PRO A 452 -37.23 -14.17 -35.62
N ARG A 453 -38.29 -14.09 -34.79
CA ARG A 453 -38.40 -14.77 -33.48
C ARG A 453 -37.36 -14.35 -32.42
N LEU A 454 -36.62 -13.26 -32.64
CA LEU A 454 -35.72 -12.71 -31.62
C LEU A 454 -36.52 -12.02 -30.50
N ARG A 455 -36.17 -12.32 -29.25
CA ARG A 455 -36.73 -11.63 -28.09
C ARG A 455 -36.19 -10.20 -27.97
N GLY A 456 -37.00 -9.29 -27.42
CA GLY A 456 -36.60 -7.89 -27.21
C GLY A 456 -35.40 -7.74 -26.26
N LYS A 457 -35.42 -8.45 -25.13
CA LYS A 457 -34.36 -8.47 -24.11
C LYS A 457 -34.23 -9.88 -23.53
N CYS A 458 -33.02 -10.30 -23.19
CA CYS A 458 -32.78 -11.52 -22.41
C CYS A 458 -33.34 -11.40 -20.98
N ALA A 459 -33.79 -12.52 -20.41
CA ALA A 459 -34.26 -12.57 -19.02
C ALA A 459 -33.11 -12.40 -18.02
N SER A 460 -31.97 -13.05 -18.31
CA SER A 460 -30.70 -12.87 -17.62
C SER A 460 -29.76 -11.94 -18.39
N LYS A 461 -28.63 -11.59 -17.78
CA LYS A 461 -27.57 -10.83 -18.46
C LYS A 461 -27.12 -11.58 -19.72
N CYS A 462 -26.99 -10.87 -20.83
CA CYS A 462 -26.51 -11.44 -22.09
C CYS A 462 -25.12 -12.05 -21.90
N ASN A 463 -24.88 -13.21 -22.51
CA ASN A 463 -23.53 -13.78 -22.56
C ASN A 463 -22.68 -12.89 -23.48
N THR A 464 -21.47 -12.55 -23.04
CA THR A 464 -20.54 -11.67 -23.79
C THR A 464 -20.13 -12.26 -25.14
N ASP A 465 -20.11 -13.59 -25.26
CA ASP A 465 -19.71 -14.26 -26.51
C ASP A 465 -20.86 -14.36 -27.52
N ALA A 466 -22.10 -14.09 -27.08
CA ALA A 466 -23.30 -14.28 -27.88
C ALA A 466 -23.74 -12.96 -28.55
N THR A 467 -23.29 -12.72 -29.78
CA THR A 467 -23.53 -11.45 -30.50
C THR A 467 -24.98 -11.20 -30.93
N ALA A 468 -25.84 -12.23 -30.95
CA ALA A 468 -27.21 -12.14 -31.46
C ALA A 468 -28.30 -12.70 -30.51
N CYS A 469 -28.15 -12.55 -29.20
CA CYS A 469 -29.06 -13.19 -28.24
C CYS A 469 -30.43 -12.48 -28.03
N CYS A 470 -30.50 -11.16 -28.27
CA CYS A 470 -31.72 -10.35 -28.19
C CYS A 470 -31.56 -9.02 -28.94
N ASN A 471 -32.68 -8.34 -29.25
CA ASN A 471 -32.67 -7.07 -29.98
C ASN A 471 -31.78 -6.02 -29.30
N LYS A 472 -31.90 -5.85 -27.97
CA LYS A 472 -31.09 -4.87 -27.24
C LYS A 472 -29.59 -5.13 -27.39
N HIS A 473 -29.16 -6.39 -27.28
CA HIS A 473 -27.75 -6.71 -27.33
C HIS A 473 -27.15 -6.51 -28.74
N ILE A 474 -27.88 -6.86 -29.79
CA ILE A 474 -27.45 -6.60 -31.18
C ILE A 474 -27.23 -5.10 -31.39
N LEU A 475 -28.16 -4.27 -30.90
CA LEU A 475 -28.05 -2.82 -31.02
C LEU A 475 -26.93 -2.25 -30.15
N GLU A 476 -26.75 -2.77 -28.93
CA GLU A 476 -25.65 -2.37 -28.04
C GLU A 476 -24.29 -2.61 -28.71
N LEU A 477 -24.13 -3.68 -29.48
CA LEU A 477 -22.88 -4.01 -30.18
C LEU A 477 -22.65 -3.16 -31.45
N GLN A 478 -23.59 -2.29 -31.83
CA GLN A 478 -23.41 -1.45 -33.00
C GLN A 478 -22.35 -0.36 -32.76
N PRO A 479 -21.55 0.01 -33.79
CA PRO A 479 -20.43 0.93 -33.62
C PRO A 479 -20.81 2.30 -33.04
N ASP A 480 -21.91 2.89 -33.50
CA ASP A 480 -22.38 4.19 -33.03
C ASP A 480 -22.85 4.19 -31.57
N PHE A 481 -23.39 3.06 -31.09
CA PHE A 481 -23.74 2.85 -29.68
C PHE A 481 -22.50 2.59 -28.82
N GLN A 482 -21.53 1.80 -29.30
CA GLN A 482 -20.28 1.51 -28.58
C GLN A 482 -19.35 2.73 -28.49
N GLN A 483 -19.38 3.60 -29.50
CA GLN A 483 -18.53 4.79 -29.57
C GLN A 483 -19.11 6.01 -28.86
N GLN A 484 -20.24 5.88 -28.16
CA GLN A 484 -20.76 6.98 -27.34
C GLN A 484 -19.74 7.36 -26.27
N LYS A 485 -19.52 8.66 -26.12
CA LYS A 485 -18.61 9.22 -25.13
C LYS A 485 -19.41 9.79 -23.97
N SER A 486 -18.82 9.88 -22.79
CA SER A 486 -19.48 10.57 -21.68
C SER A 486 -19.66 12.05 -22.02
N HIS A 487 -20.65 12.70 -21.40
CA HIS A 487 -20.95 14.10 -21.66
C HIS A 487 -19.75 15.02 -21.40
N ILE A 488 -18.95 14.68 -20.39
CA ILE A 488 -17.71 15.37 -20.04
C ILE A 488 -16.69 15.23 -21.16
N GLN A 489 -16.46 14.01 -21.66
CA GLN A 489 -15.52 13.79 -22.76
C GLN A 489 -15.97 14.54 -24.03
N GLU A 490 -17.27 14.51 -24.36
CA GLU A 490 -17.82 15.28 -25.48
C GLU A 490 -17.58 16.78 -25.32
N SER A 491 -17.81 17.33 -24.11
CA SER A 491 -17.61 18.76 -23.81
C SER A 491 -16.16 19.18 -23.97
N ILE A 492 -15.22 18.36 -23.45
CA ILE A 492 -13.78 18.59 -23.53
C ILE A 492 -13.30 18.56 -24.98
N GLU A 493 -13.69 17.52 -25.73
CA GLU A 493 -13.27 17.36 -27.12
C GLU A 493 -13.86 18.44 -28.03
N LYS A 494 -15.11 18.86 -27.77
CA LYS A 494 -15.75 19.97 -28.49
C LYS A 494 -15.01 21.30 -28.30
N ALA A 495 -14.43 21.52 -27.12
CA ALA A 495 -13.55 22.67 -26.86
C ALA A 495 -12.14 22.50 -27.47
N GLY A 496 -11.88 21.40 -28.18
CA GLY A 496 -10.59 21.14 -28.80
C GLY A 496 -9.52 20.71 -27.79
N HIS A 497 -9.89 20.13 -26.66
CA HIS A 497 -9.00 19.54 -25.66
C HIS A 497 -9.09 18.01 -25.65
N LEU A 498 -8.25 17.35 -24.85
CA LEU A 498 -8.22 15.89 -24.72
C LEU A 498 -8.68 15.46 -23.33
N CYS A 499 -9.35 14.31 -23.27
CA CYS A 499 -9.83 13.71 -22.03
C CYS A 499 -9.23 12.30 -21.87
N ILE A 500 -8.80 11.97 -20.66
CA ILE A 500 -8.40 10.60 -20.29
C ILE A 500 -8.96 10.25 -18.92
N PHE A 501 -9.60 9.09 -18.84
CA PHE A 501 -10.15 8.57 -17.59
C PHE A 501 -9.13 7.69 -16.87
N LEU A 502 -9.05 7.86 -15.55
CA LEU A 502 -8.21 7.02 -14.69
C LEU A 502 -8.75 5.59 -14.63
N PRO A 503 -7.87 4.60 -14.45
CA PRO A 503 -8.30 3.26 -14.05
C PRO A 503 -9.03 3.32 -12.69
N LYS A 504 -10.11 2.57 -12.56
CA LYS A 504 -10.88 2.51 -11.30
C LYS A 504 -9.98 2.10 -10.14
N PHE A 505 -10.21 2.72 -8.98
CA PHE A 505 -9.48 2.49 -7.73
C PHE A 505 -8.02 2.99 -7.68
N HIS A 506 -7.45 3.51 -8.77
CA HIS A 506 -6.04 3.90 -8.84
C HIS A 506 -5.78 5.38 -8.49
N CYS A 507 -6.05 5.79 -7.25
CA CYS A 507 -5.85 7.18 -6.82
C CYS A 507 -4.37 7.63 -6.84
N GLU A 508 -3.42 6.69 -6.77
CA GLU A 508 -1.99 6.99 -6.92
C GLU A 508 -1.58 7.45 -8.32
N LEU A 509 -2.46 7.21 -9.31
CA LEU A 509 -2.32 7.71 -10.68
C LEU A 509 -2.92 9.11 -10.86
N ASN A 510 -3.53 9.71 -9.84
CA ASN A 510 -4.02 11.09 -9.88
C ASN A 510 -3.23 11.98 -8.92
N PHE A 511 -2.37 12.86 -9.42
CA PHE A 511 -1.45 13.61 -8.54
C PHE A 511 -2.13 14.71 -7.71
N ILE A 512 -3.38 15.11 -8.05
CA ILE A 512 -4.20 16.02 -7.24
C ILE A 512 -4.59 15.44 -5.88
N GLU A 513 -4.61 14.13 -5.72
CA GLU A 513 -4.89 13.47 -4.44
C GLU A 513 -3.85 13.85 -3.37
N TYR A 514 -2.60 14.07 -3.77
CA TYR A 514 -1.56 14.57 -2.88
C TYR A 514 -1.73 16.06 -2.55
N PHE A 515 -2.23 16.85 -3.51
CA PHE A 515 -2.61 18.24 -3.29
C PHE A 515 -3.71 18.32 -2.23
N TRP A 516 -4.77 17.54 -2.36
CA TRP A 516 -5.82 17.44 -1.35
C TRP A 516 -5.33 16.95 0.00
N GLY A 517 -4.38 16.00 0.02
CA GLY A 517 -3.71 15.56 1.24
C GLY A 517 -3.01 16.71 1.98
N LYS A 518 -2.35 17.62 1.26
CA LYS A 518 -1.71 18.82 1.82
C LYS A 518 -2.72 19.87 2.27
N VAL A 519 -3.73 20.16 1.46
CA VAL A 519 -4.82 21.08 1.80
C VAL A 519 -5.51 20.63 3.08
N LYS A 520 -5.94 19.36 3.17
CA LYS A 520 -6.56 18.79 4.37
C LYS A 520 -5.65 18.80 5.58
N LYS A 521 -4.34 18.63 5.39
CA LYS A 521 -3.39 18.76 6.50
C LYS A 521 -3.37 20.21 7.01
N TYR A 522 -3.22 21.19 6.12
CA TYR A 522 -3.24 22.60 6.49
C TYR A 522 -4.53 22.96 7.24
N LEU A 523 -5.68 22.55 6.71
CA LEU A 523 -6.97 22.80 7.36
C LEU A 523 -7.03 22.20 8.77
N ARG A 524 -6.57 20.96 8.97
CA ARG A 524 -6.52 20.33 10.30
C ARG A 524 -5.57 21.03 11.27
N ASP A 525 -4.48 21.59 10.76
CA ASP A 525 -3.47 22.28 11.57
C ASP A 525 -3.90 23.74 11.91
N ASN A 526 -4.81 24.35 11.13
CA ASN A 526 -5.12 25.78 11.22
C ASN A 526 -6.61 26.11 11.49
N CYS A 527 -7.53 25.14 11.45
CA CYS A 527 -8.93 25.33 11.79
C CYS A 527 -9.22 24.97 13.25
N ASP A 528 -10.15 25.71 13.87
CA ASP A 528 -10.50 25.59 15.29
C ASP A 528 -11.68 24.65 15.58
N GLY A 529 -12.30 24.09 14.54
CA GLY A 529 -13.53 23.31 14.62
C GLY A 529 -14.79 24.03 14.13
N THR A 530 -14.67 25.30 13.70
CA THR A 530 -15.80 26.10 13.20
C THR A 530 -15.87 26.12 11.67
N PHE A 531 -17.07 26.35 11.14
CA PHE A 531 -17.27 26.43 9.70
C PHE A 531 -16.70 27.72 9.09
N GLU A 532 -16.73 28.83 9.85
CA GLU A 532 -16.17 30.10 9.41
C GLU A 532 -14.64 30.04 9.29
N THR A 533 -13.95 29.38 10.21
CA THR A 533 -12.51 29.16 10.06
C THR A 533 -12.18 28.23 8.91
N LEU A 534 -12.99 27.18 8.69
CA LEU A 534 -12.85 26.31 7.51
C LEU A 534 -12.95 27.12 6.21
N LYS A 535 -13.97 27.97 6.07
CA LYS A 535 -14.14 28.84 4.90
C LYS A 535 -12.97 29.80 4.71
N LYS A 536 -12.59 30.50 5.78
CA LYS A 536 -11.48 31.47 5.76
C LYS A 536 -10.15 30.81 5.38
N ASN A 537 -9.89 29.61 5.89
CA ASN A 537 -8.62 28.91 5.69
C ASN A 537 -8.57 28.08 4.40
N MET A 538 -9.70 27.78 3.75
CA MET A 538 -9.72 27.04 2.47
C MET A 538 -8.83 27.66 1.38
N PRO A 539 -8.97 28.96 1.03
CA PRO A 539 -8.09 29.57 0.02
C PRO A 539 -6.62 29.59 0.47
N LEU A 540 -6.34 29.84 1.74
CA LEU A 540 -4.98 29.83 2.29
C LEU A 540 -4.34 28.44 2.22
N ALA A 541 -5.13 27.39 2.47
CA ALA A 541 -4.68 26.00 2.39
C ALA A 541 -4.28 25.62 0.96
N MET A 542 -5.06 26.04 -0.05
CA MET A 542 -4.75 25.81 -1.46
C MET A 542 -3.48 26.57 -1.88
N GLN A 543 -3.37 27.85 -1.50
CA GLN A 543 -2.18 28.67 -1.77
C GLN A 543 -0.92 28.17 -1.07
N SER A 544 -1.05 27.42 0.02
CA SER A 544 0.10 26.83 0.74
C SER A 544 0.84 25.76 -0.06
N VAL A 545 0.23 25.21 -1.12
CA VAL A 545 0.83 24.13 -1.91
C VAL A 545 1.70 24.70 -3.02
N GLN A 546 3.01 24.48 -2.90
CA GLN A 546 3.99 25.00 -3.85
C GLN A 546 4.00 24.21 -5.17
N LEU A 547 4.19 24.93 -6.28
CA LEU A 547 4.33 24.38 -7.63
C LEU A 547 5.39 23.28 -7.72
N HIS A 548 6.56 23.50 -7.11
CA HIS A 548 7.62 22.52 -6.96
C HIS A 548 7.12 21.15 -6.46
N THR A 549 6.22 21.18 -5.46
CA THR A 549 5.68 19.97 -4.86
C THR A 549 4.72 19.25 -5.81
N ILE A 550 3.91 20.00 -6.57
CA ILE A 550 2.99 19.45 -7.58
C ILE A 550 3.77 18.71 -8.67
N ARG A 551 4.85 19.30 -9.17
CA ARG A 551 5.73 18.65 -10.17
C ARG A 551 6.35 17.35 -9.65
N LEU A 552 6.76 17.31 -8.38
CA LEU A 552 7.25 16.08 -7.74
C LEU A 552 6.17 14.99 -7.66
N TRP A 553 4.90 15.35 -7.44
CA TRP A 553 3.81 14.37 -7.40
C TRP A 553 3.44 13.85 -8.79
N GLU A 554 3.46 14.69 -9.81
CA GLU A 554 3.29 14.23 -11.20
C GLU A 554 4.42 13.26 -11.59
N HIS A 555 5.68 13.56 -11.24
CA HIS A 555 6.79 12.61 -11.41
C HIS A 555 6.56 11.28 -10.68
N ARG A 556 5.98 11.33 -9.48
CA ARG A 556 5.63 10.13 -8.74
C ARG A 556 4.55 9.32 -9.45
N MET A 557 3.53 9.96 -10.02
CA MET A 557 2.52 9.32 -10.85
C MET A 557 3.17 8.64 -12.07
N HIS A 558 4.09 9.31 -12.77
CA HIS A 558 4.82 8.68 -13.89
C HIS A 558 5.61 7.43 -13.47
N ARG A 559 6.21 7.43 -12.27
CA ARG A 559 6.90 6.24 -11.73
C ARG A 559 5.94 5.08 -11.47
N TRP A 560 4.72 5.37 -11.01
CA TRP A 560 3.68 4.36 -10.88
C TRP A 560 3.27 3.79 -12.24
N MET A 561 3.04 4.65 -13.23
CA MET A 561 2.74 4.20 -14.60
C MET A 561 3.85 3.30 -15.15
N GLU A 562 5.12 3.65 -14.93
CA GLU A 562 6.24 2.83 -15.37
C GLU A 562 6.29 1.47 -14.66
N ALA A 563 6.08 1.44 -13.35
CA ALA A 563 5.97 0.19 -12.61
C ALA A 563 4.85 -0.70 -13.17
N TYR A 564 3.68 -0.12 -13.47
CA TYR A 564 2.57 -0.87 -14.06
C TYR A 564 2.85 -1.35 -15.48
N ARG A 565 3.58 -0.59 -16.31
CA ARG A 565 3.96 -1.02 -17.67
C ARG A 565 4.77 -2.30 -17.67
N THR A 566 5.57 -2.55 -16.63
CA THR A 566 6.33 -3.81 -16.48
C THR A 566 5.45 -5.02 -16.10
N GLY A 567 4.13 -4.82 -15.96
CA GLY A 567 3.17 -5.87 -15.60
C GLY A 567 3.07 -6.14 -14.10
N LEU A 568 3.67 -5.29 -13.26
CA LEU A 568 3.62 -5.48 -11.81
C LEU A 568 2.20 -5.28 -11.26
N GLY A 569 1.85 -6.14 -10.31
CA GLY A 569 0.67 -5.93 -9.46
C GLY A 569 0.85 -4.70 -8.56
N THR A 570 -0.25 -4.17 -8.03
CA THR A 570 -0.28 -2.90 -7.27
C THR A 570 0.66 -2.91 -6.07
N LYS A 571 0.79 -4.04 -5.36
CA LYS A 571 1.69 -4.15 -4.20
C LYS A 571 3.17 -4.05 -4.58
N ASP A 572 3.56 -4.71 -5.65
CA ASP A 572 4.95 -4.74 -6.10
C ASP A 572 5.33 -3.42 -6.76
N ALA A 573 4.41 -2.83 -7.54
CA ALA A 573 4.55 -1.47 -8.04
C ALA A 573 4.74 -0.46 -6.89
N GLN A 574 3.96 -0.58 -5.81
CA GLN A 574 4.14 0.26 -4.63
C GLN A 574 5.54 0.11 -4.02
N PHE A 575 6.04 -1.12 -3.92
CA PHE A 575 7.36 -1.39 -3.38
C PHE A 575 8.45 -0.74 -4.24
N GLN A 576 8.37 -0.89 -5.56
CA GLN A 576 9.31 -0.28 -6.50
C GLN A 576 9.28 1.24 -6.42
N VAL A 577 8.09 1.86 -6.46
CA VAL A 577 7.96 3.33 -6.34
C VAL A 577 8.51 3.83 -5.00
N LYS A 578 8.31 3.07 -3.92
CA LYS A 578 8.86 3.41 -2.59
C LYS A 578 10.39 3.42 -2.54
N GLN A 579 11.08 2.65 -3.38
CA GLN A 579 12.55 2.67 -3.44
C GLN A 579 13.07 4.05 -3.85
N PHE A 580 12.36 4.74 -4.74
CA PHE A 580 12.73 6.10 -5.14
C PHE A 580 12.41 7.18 -4.09
N SER A 581 11.52 6.88 -3.13
CA SER A 581 11.16 7.82 -2.05
C SER A 581 11.92 7.60 -0.74
N SER A 582 12.50 6.41 -0.53
CA SER A 582 13.03 5.97 0.78
C SER A 582 14.56 5.87 0.85
N THR A 583 15.28 6.32 -0.17
CA THR A 583 16.73 6.10 -0.28
C THR A 583 17.60 7.20 0.29
N LYS A 584 17.08 8.37 0.66
CA LYS A 584 17.97 9.43 1.18
C LYS A 584 18.35 9.29 2.65
N TYR A 585 17.47 8.85 3.56
CA TYR A 585 17.84 8.67 4.98
C TYR A 585 16.97 7.62 5.67
N LYS A 586 17.52 6.43 5.94
CA LYS A 586 16.92 5.47 6.91
C LYS A 586 17.31 5.77 8.36
N SER A 587 18.23 6.71 8.58
CA SER A 587 18.77 7.06 9.89
C SER A 587 19.61 8.35 9.79
N HIS A 588 19.51 9.25 10.77
CA HIS A 588 20.41 10.40 10.92
C HIS A 588 21.90 10.01 11.14
N ARG A 589 22.20 8.72 11.29
CA ARG A 589 23.54 8.19 11.61
C ARG A 589 24.21 7.39 10.48
N ARG A 590 23.63 7.34 9.28
CA ARG A 590 24.29 6.63 8.15
C ARG A 590 23.94 7.27 6.81
N VAL A 591 24.97 7.77 6.14
CA VAL A 591 24.98 7.99 4.70
C VAL A 591 25.32 6.64 4.04
N PRO A 592 24.50 6.12 3.11
CA PRO A 592 24.91 4.98 2.28
C PRO A 592 26.05 5.43 1.35
N GLU A 593 27.15 4.70 1.34
CA GLU A 593 28.19 4.84 0.32
C GLU A 593 27.64 4.37 -1.03
N ALA A 594 28.04 5.08 -2.09
CA ALA A 594 27.52 4.99 -3.45
C ALA A 594 27.75 3.63 -4.12
#